data_AF-A0A976SLF2-F1
#
_entry.id   AF-A0A976SLF2-F1
#
_cell.length_a   1.000
_cell.length_b   1.000
_cell.length_c   1.000
_cell.angle_alpha   90.00
_cell.angle_beta   90.00
_cell.angle_gamma   90.00
#
_symmetry.space_group_name_H-M   'P 1'
#
loop_
_entity.id
_entity.type
_entity.pdbx_description
1 polymer ?
#
loop_
_entity_poly.entity_id
_entity_poly.type
_entity_poly.pdbx_seq_one_letter_code
_entity_poly.pdbx_strand_id
1 'polypeptide(L)'
;MTENINPTKSTDSNSSDSSVVEQEQPTVTTHTTSRHKTQKDLEKDDILRKLQGLTSGDKLFFKKTTLGHQVSNPDAPTSNDFVESRFVCWIYDRMSIYLIVNLNPYGRLRFKYGDMYEMALSHDLFFHKLDSRYIKIIKSDHGVGAKKTDQTKTRQDTAGVEMFPQSASHKNDVELLKQKIVNSDFKNRPMPPGIDEFFKCKFTNKNDLVKKLRSKIRSNRNKFMEMTSDAKELRLIMTQNVRAYEVEVVSYMMDQDPWAYSSNKEDKPSDQKIKEIVERYKDAVKNPLYVELYNKWRAQSKS
;
A
#
# COMPACT_ATOMS: atom_id res chain seq x y z
N MET A 1 -79.73 -33.73 -16.35
CA MET A 1 -80.25 -33.03 -15.15
C MET A 1 -79.18 -32.05 -14.69
N THR A 2 -79.61 -30.81 -14.39
CA THR A 2 -78.84 -29.62 -13.94
C THR A 2 -77.81 -29.09 -14.95
N GLU A 3 -78.14 -28.18 -15.89
CA GLU A 3 -78.49 -26.74 -15.73
C GLU A 3 -77.46 -25.97 -14.86
N ASN A 4 -76.92 -24.78 -15.19
CA ASN A 4 -77.18 -23.78 -16.23
C ASN A 4 -76.19 -22.59 -16.01
N ILE A 5 -76.23 -21.58 -16.90
CA ILE A 5 -75.93 -20.14 -16.68
C ILE A 5 -74.51 -19.62 -17.04
N ASN A 6 -74.41 -19.21 -18.32
CA ASN A 6 -73.65 -18.08 -18.92
C ASN A 6 -74.09 -16.71 -18.27
N PRO A 7 -73.60 -15.47 -18.55
CA PRO A 7 -72.76 -15.00 -19.67
C PRO A 7 -71.86 -13.75 -19.34
N THR A 8 -71.44 -13.05 -20.40
CA THR A 8 -71.00 -11.63 -20.55
C THR A 8 -69.52 -11.30 -20.35
N LYS A 9 -68.89 -10.40 -21.11
CA LYS A 9 -69.09 -9.70 -22.41
C LYS A 9 -67.99 -8.62 -22.40
N SER A 10 -67.13 -8.54 -23.41
CA SER A 10 -66.66 -7.30 -24.06
C SER A 10 -65.32 -7.51 -24.78
N THR A 11 -65.32 -7.60 -26.10
CA THR A 11 -65.13 -6.54 -27.12
C THR A 11 -63.67 -6.27 -27.47
N ASP A 12 -63.28 -6.80 -28.63
CA ASP A 12 -62.54 -6.18 -29.74
C ASP A 12 -61.53 -5.06 -29.46
N SER A 13 -60.28 -5.29 -29.86
CA SER A 13 -59.66 -4.69 -31.06
C SER A 13 -58.23 -5.21 -31.16
N ASN A 14 -57.97 -6.19 -32.03
CA ASN A 14 -57.55 -6.06 -33.42
C ASN A 14 -56.18 -5.39 -33.65
N SER A 15 -55.35 -6.20 -34.31
CA SER A 15 -54.32 -5.85 -35.29
C SER A 15 -52.91 -5.59 -34.75
N SER A 16 -51.84 -6.18 -35.31
CA SER A 16 -51.64 -7.28 -36.26
C SER A 16 -50.13 -7.57 -36.25
N ASP A 17 -49.78 -8.84 -36.44
CA ASP A 17 -48.61 -9.35 -37.15
C ASP A 17 -47.28 -8.58 -37.12
N SER A 18 -46.23 -9.22 -36.62
CA SER A 18 -45.49 -10.13 -37.50
C SER A 18 -44.32 -10.77 -36.76
N SER A 19 -44.30 -12.09 -36.83
CA SER A 19 -43.23 -13.01 -36.49
C SER A 19 -41.92 -12.73 -37.23
N VAL A 20 -40.78 -12.71 -36.54
CA VAL A 20 -39.54 -13.36 -37.01
C VAL A 20 -38.76 -13.86 -35.79
N VAL A 21 -38.60 -15.17 -35.72
CA VAL A 21 -37.61 -15.86 -34.88
C VAL A 21 -36.33 -15.90 -35.69
N GLU A 22 -35.24 -15.32 -35.19
CA GLU A 22 -33.89 -15.72 -35.62
C GLU A 22 -32.90 -15.56 -34.46
N GLN A 23 -32.36 -16.70 -34.04
CA GLN A 23 -31.17 -16.82 -33.21
C GLN A 23 -29.97 -16.43 -34.06
N GLU A 24 -29.21 -15.40 -33.66
CA GLU A 24 -27.78 -15.34 -33.97
C GLU A 24 -26.97 -14.81 -32.78
N GLN A 25 -25.96 -15.61 -32.45
CA GLN A 25 -24.77 -15.42 -31.61
C GLN A 25 -24.47 -14.05 -30.98
N PRO A 26 -23.97 -14.03 -29.72
CA PRO A 26 -23.34 -12.85 -29.17
C PRO A 26 -22.00 -12.62 -29.87
N THR A 27 -21.92 -11.59 -30.69
CA THR A 27 -20.65 -11.08 -31.21
C THR A 27 -19.79 -10.63 -30.03
N VAL A 28 -18.78 -11.42 -29.70
CA VAL A 28 -17.67 -11.02 -28.85
C VAL A 28 -16.86 -9.98 -29.64
N THR A 29 -17.19 -8.71 -29.45
CA THR A 29 -16.34 -7.62 -29.95
C THR A 29 -15.35 -7.27 -28.84
N THR A 30 -14.20 -7.94 -28.88
CA THR A 30 -12.97 -7.54 -28.19
C THR A 30 -12.47 -6.23 -28.78
N HIS A 31 -13.02 -5.10 -28.34
CA HIS A 31 -12.41 -3.80 -28.53
C HIS A 31 -11.44 -3.52 -27.37
N THR A 32 -10.22 -4.03 -27.49
CA THR A 32 -9.05 -3.40 -26.87
C THR A 32 -8.84 -2.03 -27.50
N THR A 33 -9.56 -1.03 -26.99
CA THR A 33 -9.25 0.38 -27.23
C THR A 33 -8.32 0.82 -26.11
N SER A 34 -7.11 1.27 -26.45
CA SER A 34 -6.28 2.03 -25.52
C SER A 34 -6.98 3.35 -25.25
N ARG A 35 -7.95 3.35 -24.33
CA ARG A 35 -8.61 4.58 -23.88
C ARG A 35 -7.54 5.45 -23.24
N HIS A 36 -7.26 6.60 -23.85
CA HIS A 36 -6.51 7.66 -23.20
C HIS A 36 -7.22 7.98 -21.87
N LYS A 37 -6.57 7.67 -20.75
CA LYS A 37 -7.10 7.96 -19.42
C LYS A 37 -7.24 9.47 -19.27
N THR A 38 -8.39 9.93 -18.77
CA THR A 38 -8.58 11.37 -18.51
C THR A 38 -7.71 11.80 -17.34
N GLN A 39 -7.46 13.10 -17.19
CA GLN A 39 -6.71 13.65 -16.05
C GLN A 39 -7.34 13.24 -14.70
N LYS A 40 -8.67 13.14 -14.64
CA LYS A 40 -9.40 12.66 -13.45
C LYS A 40 -9.18 11.18 -13.18
N ASP A 41 -9.08 10.36 -14.23
CA ASP A 41 -8.80 8.93 -14.08
C ASP A 41 -7.36 8.69 -13.59
N LEU A 42 -6.41 9.50 -14.08
CA LEU A 42 -5.02 9.47 -13.61
C LEU A 42 -4.91 9.88 -12.13
N GLU A 43 -5.70 10.86 -11.68
CA GLU A 43 -5.75 11.27 -10.28
C GLU A 43 -6.35 10.18 -9.38
N LYS A 44 -7.44 9.53 -9.80
CA LYS A 44 -8.02 8.37 -9.11
C LYS A 44 -6.99 7.25 -8.97
N ASP A 45 -6.29 6.92 -10.05
CA ASP A 45 -5.26 5.88 -10.04
C ASP A 45 -4.08 6.25 -9.12
N ASP A 46 -3.67 7.51 -9.07
CA ASP A 46 -2.61 7.99 -8.17
C ASP A 46 -3.04 7.93 -6.70
N ILE A 47 -4.27 8.34 -6.38
CA ILE A 47 -4.85 8.22 -5.04
C ILE A 47 -4.91 6.74 -4.62
N LEU A 48 -5.42 5.85 -5.48
CA LEU A 48 -5.47 4.42 -5.19
C LEU A 48 -4.07 3.86 -4.95
N ARG A 49 -3.08 4.26 -5.76
CA ARG A 49 -1.69 3.83 -5.62
C ARG A 49 -1.09 4.30 -4.30
N LYS A 50 -1.30 5.56 -3.92
CA LYS A 50 -0.84 6.12 -2.64
C LYS A 50 -1.50 5.43 -1.46
N LEU A 51 -2.83 5.26 -1.52
CA LEU A 51 -3.61 4.60 -0.48
C LEU A 51 -3.15 3.16 -0.30
N GLN A 52 -3.04 2.38 -1.38
CA GLN A 52 -2.55 0.99 -1.33
C GLN A 52 -1.06 0.87 -0.97
N GLY A 53 -0.28 1.91 -1.23
CA GLY A 53 1.13 2.02 -0.90
C GLY A 53 1.40 2.27 0.58
N LEU A 54 0.38 2.63 1.38
CA LEU A 54 0.58 3.01 2.78
C LEU A 54 1.23 1.93 3.62
N THR A 55 2.26 2.35 4.33
CA THR A 55 3.07 1.62 5.30
C THR A 55 3.07 2.33 6.65
N SER A 56 3.23 1.55 7.72
CA SER A 56 3.21 2.06 9.09
C SER A 56 4.22 3.20 9.27
N GLY A 57 3.76 4.34 9.79
CA GLY A 57 4.54 5.57 9.97
C GLY A 57 4.25 6.67 8.95
N ASP A 58 3.63 6.33 7.81
CA ASP A 58 3.34 7.27 6.73
C ASP A 58 2.45 8.42 7.19
N LYS A 59 2.81 9.63 6.75
CA LYS A 59 2.08 10.85 7.09
C LYS A 59 0.79 10.97 6.29
N LEU A 60 -0.29 11.33 6.99
CA LEU A 60 -1.60 11.60 6.42
C LEU A 60 -2.06 12.95 6.94
N PHE A 61 -2.63 13.78 6.08
CA PHE A 61 -3.13 15.11 6.46
C PHE A 61 -4.63 15.17 6.24
N PHE A 62 -5.38 15.25 7.35
CA PHE A 62 -6.83 15.34 7.34
C PHE A 62 -7.26 16.80 7.45
N LYS A 63 -8.20 17.24 6.62
CA LYS A 63 -8.85 18.53 6.79
C LYS A 63 -9.63 18.52 8.11
N LYS A 64 -9.52 19.57 8.90
CA LYS A 64 -10.17 19.69 10.21
C LYS A 64 -11.68 19.47 10.13
N THR A 65 -12.34 19.90 9.05
CA THR A 65 -13.79 19.68 8.84
C THR A 65 -14.18 18.21 8.82
N THR A 66 -13.38 17.31 8.23
CA THR A 66 -13.72 15.88 8.20
C THR A 66 -13.57 15.21 9.55
N LEU A 67 -12.87 15.86 10.49
CA LEU A 67 -12.75 15.46 11.88
C LEU A 67 -13.76 16.19 12.78
N GLY A 68 -14.71 16.94 12.21
CA GLY A 68 -15.71 17.71 12.95
C GLY A 68 -15.19 18.99 13.59
N HIS A 69 -14.04 19.51 13.16
CA HIS A 69 -13.45 20.75 13.66
C HIS A 69 -13.78 21.93 12.75
N GLN A 70 -13.92 23.12 13.33
CA GLN A 70 -14.06 24.35 12.56
C GLN A 70 -12.79 24.61 11.75
N VAL A 71 -12.99 25.00 10.49
CA VAL A 71 -11.92 25.49 9.60
C VAL A 71 -12.02 27.00 9.48
N SER A 72 -10.88 27.61 9.21
CA SER A 72 -10.72 29.05 9.01
C SER A 72 -11.62 29.54 7.86
N ASN A 73 -11.61 28.81 6.74
CA ASN A 73 -12.46 29.05 5.58
C ASN A 73 -12.66 27.73 4.79
N PRO A 74 -13.90 27.25 4.59
CA PRO A 74 -14.18 26.04 3.82
C PRO A 74 -13.72 26.10 2.36
N ASP A 75 -13.82 27.29 1.74
CA ASP A 75 -13.57 27.55 0.32
C ASP A 75 -12.10 27.88 0.02
N ALA A 76 -11.34 28.32 1.03
CA ALA A 76 -9.92 28.64 0.93
C ALA A 76 -9.14 28.07 2.13
N PRO A 77 -9.00 26.73 2.22
CA PRO A 77 -8.33 26.10 3.35
C PRO A 77 -6.83 26.45 3.36
N THR A 78 -6.35 26.83 4.54
CA THR A 78 -4.95 27.11 4.83
C THR A 78 -4.23 25.86 5.31
N SER A 79 -2.89 25.88 5.39
CA SER A 79 -2.14 24.74 5.98
C SER A 79 -2.54 24.44 7.43
N ASN A 80 -3.03 25.45 8.16
CA ASN A 80 -3.51 25.30 9.53
C ASN A 80 -4.86 24.58 9.62
N ASP A 81 -5.58 24.43 8.50
CA ASP A 81 -6.84 23.69 8.43
C ASP A 81 -6.64 22.19 8.27
N PHE A 82 -5.39 21.71 8.30
CA PHE A 82 -5.05 20.30 8.22
C PHE A 82 -4.38 19.79 9.50
N VAL A 83 -4.69 18.56 9.87
CA VAL A 83 -4.11 17.83 11.00
C VAL A 83 -3.18 16.75 10.46
N GLU A 84 -1.89 16.81 10.82
CA GLU A 84 -0.94 15.71 10.55
C GLU A 84 -1.29 14.51 11.43
N SER A 85 -1.32 13.35 10.82
CA SER A 85 -1.59 12.06 11.45
C SER A 85 -0.67 11.00 10.86
N ARG A 86 -0.61 9.83 11.51
CA ARG A 86 0.25 8.72 11.09
C ARG A 86 -0.56 7.48 10.81
N PHE A 87 -0.35 6.89 9.65
CA PHE A 87 -0.87 5.58 9.33
C PHE A 87 -0.22 4.53 10.27
N VAL A 88 -1.04 3.70 10.91
CA VAL A 88 -0.58 2.68 11.86
C VAL A 88 -0.55 1.33 11.17
N CYS A 89 -1.72 0.84 10.75
CA CYS A 89 -1.84 -0.47 10.13
C CYS A 89 -3.15 -0.61 9.36
N TRP A 90 -3.18 -1.64 8.53
CA TRP A 90 -4.40 -2.14 7.92
C TRP A 90 -5.10 -3.10 8.89
N ILE A 91 -6.40 -3.26 8.73
CA ILE A 91 -7.17 -4.35 9.33
C ILE A 91 -8.08 -4.90 8.23
N TYR A 92 -7.97 -6.20 7.97
CA TYR A 92 -8.77 -6.88 6.96
C TYR A 92 -9.80 -7.76 7.65
N ASP A 93 -11.07 -7.42 7.49
CA ASP A 93 -12.21 -8.23 7.86
C ASP A 93 -12.77 -8.97 6.63
N ARG A 94 -13.63 -9.97 6.81
CA ARG A 94 -14.18 -10.83 5.75
C ARG A 94 -14.82 -10.04 4.60
N MET A 95 -15.41 -8.88 4.90
CA MET A 95 -16.14 -8.05 3.93
C MET A 95 -15.60 -6.62 3.83
N SER A 96 -14.60 -6.23 4.61
CA SER A 96 -14.20 -4.82 4.71
C SER A 96 -12.73 -4.66 5.01
N ILE A 97 -12.17 -3.58 4.47
CA ILE A 97 -10.79 -3.17 4.70
C ILE A 97 -10.84 -1.90 5.52
N TYR A 98 -10.16 -1.90 6.66
CA TYR A 98 -10.04 -0.75 7.55
C TYR A 98 -8.60 -0.29 7.65
N LEU A 99 -8.43 1.00 7.92
CA LEU A 99 -7.16 1.65 8.16
C LEU A 99 -7.18 2.22 9.57
N ILE A 100 -6.14 1.95 10.35
CA ILE A 100 -5.93 2.58 11.65
C ILE A 100 -4.95 3.74 11.46
N VAL A 101 -5.36 4.90 11.92
CA VAL A 101 -4.58 6.14 11.85
C VAL A 101 -4.48 6.70 13.26
N ASN A 102 -3.26 7.08 13.67
CA ASN A 102 -3.03 7.79 14.91
C ASN A 102 -3.10 9.30 14.64
N LEU A 103 -4.05 9.97 15.28
CA LEU A 103 -4.39 11.37 15.05
C LEU A 103 -4.37 12.10 16.39
N ASN A 104 -3.46 13.04 16.57
CA ASN A 104 -3.35 13.81 17.81
C ASN A 104 -4.38 14.97 17.75
N PRO A 105 -5.27 15.19 18.75
CA PRO A 105 -5.39 14.52 20.07
C PRO A 105 -6.35 13.33 20.18
N TYR A 106 -7.05 12.91 19.12
CA TYR A 106 -8.08 11.85 19.18
C TYR A 106 -7.55 10.43 19.39
N GLY A 107 -6.24 10.22 19.32
CA GLY A 107 -5.61 8.91 19.40
C GLY A 107 -5.86 8.08 18.13
N ARG A 108 -6.14 6.79 18.30
CA ARG A 108 -6.24 5.84 17.18
C ARG A 108 -7.65 5.78 16.62
N LEU A 109 -7.81 6.30 15.42
CA LEU A 109 -9.07 6.27 14.68
C LEU A 109 -9.07 5.16 13.63
N ARG A 110 -10.24 4.57 13.41
CA ARG A 110 -10.46 3.50 12.43
C ARG A 110 -11.34 4.02 11.29
N PHE A 111 -10.81 3.97 10.07
CA PHE A 111 -11.51 4.38 8.85
C PHE A 111 -11.75 3.18 7.93
N LYS A 112 -12.85 3.16 7.18
CA LYS A 112 -12.98 2.20 6.08
C LYS A 112 -12.12 2.65 4.91
N TYR A 113 -11.65 1.69 4.11
CA TYR A 113 -10.90 1.96 2.89
C TYR A 113 -11.66 2.84 1.91
N GLY A 114 -12.97 2.60 1.74
CA GLY A 114 -13.84 3.42 0.91
C GLY A 114 -13.87 4.87 1.39
N ASP A 115 -14.10 5.09 2.68
CA ASP A 115 -14.16 6.44 3.27
C ASP A 115 -12.84 7.21 3.08
N MET A 116 -11.69 6.53 3.28
CA MET A 116 -10.37 7.11 3.03
C MET A 116 -10.17 7.50 1.55
N TYR A 117 -10.67 6.67 0.64
CA TYR A 117 -10.59 6.92 -0.79
C TYR A 117 -11.46 8.12 -1.19
N GLU A 118 -12.71 8.18 -0.72
CA GLU A 118 -13.63 9.30 -0.97
C GLU A 118 -13.09 10.61 -0.39
N MET A 119 -12.58 10.61 0.86
CA MET A 119 -11.96 11.81 1.46
C MET A 119 -10.76 12.30 0.64
N ALA A 120 -9.98 11.40 0.05
CA ALA A 120 -8.86 11.79 -0.80
C ALA A 120 -9.32 12.36 -2.15
N LEU A 121 -10.42 11.83 -2.72
CA LEU A 121 -11.04 12.38 -3.92
C LEU A 121 -11.62 13.77 -3.70
N SER A 122 -12.20 14.01 -2.52
CA SER A 122 -12.73 15.31 -2.11
C SER A 122 -11.66 16.32 -1.67
N HIS A 123 -10.37 15.94 -1.72
CA HIS A 123 -9.25 16.76 -1.24
C HIS A 123 -9.32 17.12 0.25
N ASP A 124 -10.00 16.28 1.03
CA ASP A 124 -10.03 16.39 2.48
C ASP A 124 -8.97 15.52 3.18
N LEU A 125 -8.31 14.65 2.42
CA LEU A 125 -7.21 13.80 2.87
C LEU A 125 -6.04 13.84 1.87
N PHE A 126 -4.84 14.12 2.38
CA PHE A 126 -3.60 14.07 1.60
C PHE A 126 -2.60 13.04 2.15
N PHE A 127 -1.93 12.32 1.26
CA PHE A 127 -0.90 11.33 1.61
C PHE A 127 0.51 11.91 1.47
N HIS A 128 1.37 11.68 2.46
CA HIS A 128 2.79 12.05 2.53
C HIS A 128 3.10 13.55 2.57
N LYS A 129 2.46 14.35 1.70
CA LYS A 129 2.60 15.80 1.63
C LYS A 129 1.28 16.47 1.30
N LEU A 130 1.12 17.67 1.83
CA LEU A 130 0.08 18.61 1.47
C LEU A 130 0.34 19.13 0.04
N ASP A 131 -0.64 19.01 -0.87
CA ASP A 131 -0.49 19.50 -2.24
C ASP A 131 -0.85 21.00 -2.28
N SER A 132 0.17 21.83 -2.50
CA SER A 132 0.07 23.30 -2.56
C SER A 132 -0.95 23.83 -3.56
N ARG A 133 -1.35 23.04 -4.57
CA ARG A 133 -2.37 23.45 -5.54
C ARG A 133 -3.74 23.64 -4.89
N TYR A 134 -4.02 22.88 -3.83
CA TYR A 134 -5.26 22.90 -3.07
C TYR A 134 -5.17 23.78 -1.80
N ILE A 135 -4.02 24.42 -1.57
CA ILE A 135 -3.71 25.23 -0.37
C ILE A 135 -3.18 26.60 -0.79
N LYS A 136 -3.73 27.16 -1.87
CA LYS A 136 -3.34 28.49 -2.35
C LYS A 136 -3.73 29.53 -1.29
N ILE A 137 -2.76 29.91 -0.46
CA ILE A 137 -2.36 31.24 0.02
C ILE A 137 -1.25 30.96 1.05
N ILE A 138 0.01 30.84 0.63
CA ILE A 138 1.14 30.65 1.58
C ILE A 138 2.24 31.70 1.42
N LYS A 139 2.25 32.60 0.41
CA LYS A 139 3.41 33.51 0.23
C LYS A 139 3.13 34.92 -0.29
N SER A 140 1.96 35.53 -0.05
CA SER A 140 1.73 36.90 -0.56
C SER A 140 1.16 37.92 0.41
N ASP A 141 1.02 37.63 1.71
CA ASP A 141 0.69 38.69 2.66
C ASP A 141 1.17 38.33 4.06
N HIS A 142 2.43 38.68 4.34
CA HIS A 142 2.99 39.13 5.63
C HIS A 142 4.49 38.86 5.65
N GLY A 143 5.29 39.91 5.41
CA GLY A 143 6.73 39.86 5.63
C GLY A 143 7.56 40.71 4.68
N VAL A 144 7.42 42.03 4.86
CA VAL A 144 8.43 43.09 4.68
C VAL A 144 9.77 42.65 4.09
N GLY A 145 10.13 43.29 2.98
CA GLY A 145 11.35 43.03 2.23
C GLY A 145 12.63 43.08 3.05
N ALA A 146 13.46 42.07 2.86
CA ALA A 146 14.90 42.16 3.06
C ALA A 146 15.59 41.56 1.84
N LYS A 147 16.13 42.45 1.00
CA LYS A 147 17.13 42.14 -0.02
C LYS A 147 18.35 41.53 0.66
N LYS A 148 18.97 40.51 0.04
CA LYS A 148 20.42 40.30 -0.11
C LYS A 148 20.66 38.97 -0.84
N THR A 149 20.94 39.04 -2.14
CA THR A 149 22.27 38.97 -2.79
C THR A 149 22.78 37.55 -2.98
N ASP A 150 22.85 37.18 -4.26
CA ASP A 150 23.73 36.18 -4.86
C ASP A 150 25.10 36.12 -4.19
N GLN A 151 25.60 34.90 -4.01
CA GLN A 151 27.01 34.61 -4.21
C GLN A 151 27.21 33.17 -4.69
N THR A 152 28.15 33.06 -5.61
CA THR A 152 28.43 32.02 -6.58
C THR A 152 29.56 31.10 -6.13
N LYS A 153 29.58 29.86 -6.67
CA LYS A 153 30.74 28.95 -6.89
C LYS A 153 31.49 28.45 -5.63
N THR A 154 31.89 27.18 -5.54
CA THR A 154 32.98 26.60 -6.35
C THR A 154 33.00 25.07 -6.24
N ARG A 155 33.11 24.40 -7.40
CA ARG A 155 33.57 23.02 -7.59
C ARG A 155 35.07 22.95 -7.37
N GLN A 156 35.56 21.94 -6.66
CA GLN A 156 36.92 21.44 -6.86
C GLN A 156 36.93 19.91 -6.82
N ASP A 157 37.32 19.35 -7.95
CA ASP A 157 37.75 17.97 -8.15
C ASP A 157 39.15 17.76 -7.55
N THR A 158 39.43 16.58 -7.01
CA THR A 158 40.79 16.05 -7.01
C THR A 158 40.70 14.52 -7.11
N ALA A 159 41.28 14.01 -8.19
CA ALA A 159 41.42 12.59 -8.49
C ALA A 159 42.71 12.03 -7.89
N GLY A 160 42.70 10.72 -7.63
CA GLY A 160 43.90 9.89 -7.57
C GLY A 160 44.14 9.22 -6.21
N VAL A 161 43.86 7.93 -6.11
CA VAL A 161 44.87 6.84 -6.21
C VAL A 161 44.16 5.52 -5.86
N GLU A 162 44.20 4.57 -6.80
CA GLU A 162 43.82 3.17 -6.58
C GLU A 162 44.90 2.46 -5.75
N MET A 163 44.48 1.70 -4.73
CA MET A 163 45.19 0.51 -4.23
C MET A 163 44.17 -0.41 -3.54
N PHE A 164 43.97 -1.61 -4.09
CA PHE A 164 43.34 -2.76 -3.45
C PHE A 164 44.42 -3.84 -3.22
N PRO A 165 44.15 -4.95 -2.51
CA PRO A 165 43.23 -5.17 -1.38
C PRO A 165 43.96 -5.81 -0.18
N GLN A 166 43.48 -5.66 1.06
CA GLN A 166 43.86 -6.60 2.12
C GLN A 166 42.80 -6.74 3.23
N SER A 167 42.24 -7.95 3.27
CA SER A 167 41.86 -8.77 4.44
C SER A 167 41.01 -8.17 5.58
N ALA A 168 39.76 -8.65 5.60
CA ALA A 168 38.98 -9.10 6.77
C ALA A 168 39.10 -8.31 8.08
N SER A 169 38.12 -7.44 8.34
CA SER A 169 37.78 -7.02 9.70
C SER A 169 36.26 -7.09 9.89
N HIS A 170 35.80 -8.18 10.51
CA HIS A 170 34.41 -8.39 10.95
C HIS A 170 33.89 -7.35 11.97
N LYS A 171 34.67 -6.31 12.28
CA LYS A 171 34.26 -5.21 13.17
C LYS A 171 33.57 -4.07 12.41
N ASN A 172 33.89 -3.88 11.14
CA ASN A 172 33.34 -2.78 10.34
C ASN A 172 31.87 -2.98 9.97
N ASP A 173 31.41 -4.22 9.78
CA ASP A 173 30.01 -4.49 9.43
C ASP A 173 29.05 -4.17 10.59
N VAL A 174 29.47 -4.40 11.83
CA VAL A 174 28.66 -4.09 13.02
C VAL A 174 28.53 -2.58 13.20
N GLU A 175 29.58 -1.83 12.91
CA GLU A 175 29.64 -0.37 13.07
C GLU A 175 28.92 0.35 11.91
N LEU A 176 29.02 -0.19 10.69
CA LEU A 176 28.25 0.26 9.54
C LEU A 176 26.75 -0.05 9.70
N LEU A 177 26.41 -1.22 10.26
CA LEU A 177 25.02 -1.57 10.61
C LEU A 177 24.51 -0.64 11.72
N LYS A 178 25.30 -0.36 12.77
CA LYS A 178 24.96 0.62 13.80
C LYS A 178 24.75 2.02 13.22
N GLN A 179 25.58 2.49 12.29
CA GLN A 179 25.41 3.80 11.65
C GLN A 179 24.21 3.84 10.70
N LYS A 180 23.92 2.75 9.96
CA LYS A 180 22.70 2.63 9.14
C LYS A 180 21.44 2.57 10.03
N ILE A 181 21.54 1.99 11.23
CA ILE A 181 20.47 1.89 12.23
C ILE A 181 20.21 3.24 12.92
N VAL A 182 21.26 4.00 13.25
CA VAL A 182 21.14 5.33 13.89
C VAL A 182 20.50 6.37 12.95
N ASN A 183 20.70 6.22 11.64
CA ASN A 183 20.09 7.08 10.62
C ASN A 183 18.79 6.51 10.02
N SER A 184 18.39 5.28 10.37
CA SER A 184 17.06 4.78 10.02
C SER A 184 16.06 5.33 11.02
N ASP A 185 15.11 6.13 10.57
CA ASP A 185 13.98 6.59 11.38
C ASP A 185 13.40 5.41 12.19
N PHE A 186 13.61 5.42 13.51
CA PHE A 186 13.04 4.44 14.46
C PHE A 186 11.49 4.36 14.40
N LYS A 187 10.86 5.24 13.61
CA LYS A 187 9.43 5.31 13.28
C LYS A 187 8.99 4.26 12.25
N ASN A 188 9.92 3.65 11.52
CA ASN A 188 9.63 2.67 10.48
C ASN A 188 9.92 1.24 10.95
N ARG A 189 9.12 0.27 10.49
CA ARG A 189 9.31 -1.16 10.84
C ARG A 189 10.74 -1.60 10.47
N PRO A 190 11.51 -2.26 11.35
CA PRO A 190 12.88 -2.67 11.00
C PRO A 190 12.89 -3.66 9.84
N MET A 191 14.02 -3.74 9.13
CA MET A 191 14.26 -4.73 8.09
C MET A 191 15.30 -5.75 8.58
N PRO A 192 15.10 -7.05 8.32
CA PRO A 192 16.13 -8.04 8.60
C PRO A 192 17.44 -7.71 7.85
N PRO A 193 18.61 -7.96 8.45
CA PRO A 193 19.89 -7.69 7.81
C PRO A 193 20.07 -8.55 6.54
N GLY A 194 20.72 -7.99 5.51
CA GLY A 194 21.03 -8.71 4.26
C GLY A 194 19.84 -8.96 3.32
N ILE A 195 18.63 -8.51 3.65
CA ILE A 195 17.42 -8.78 2.86
C ILE A 195 17.54 -8.32 1.39
N ASP A 196 18.25 -7.22 1.16
CA ASP A 196 18.45 -6.64 -0.17
C ASP A 196 19.32 -7.52 -1.08
N GLU A 197 20.12 -8.43 -0.51
CA GLU A 197 21.04 -9.29 -1.27
C GLU A 197 20.33 -10.47 -1.93
N PHE A 198 19.19 -10.90 -1.36
CA PHE A 198 18.50 -12.10 -1.79
C PHE A 198 17.03 -11.88 -2.18
N PHE A 199 16.49 -10.68 -1.96
CA PHE A 199 15.22 -10.25 -2.53
C PHE A 199 15.39 -9.76 -3.97
N LYS A 200 14.70 -10.38 -4.93
CA LYS A 200 14.83 -10.03 -6.35
C LYS A 200 13.50 -9.83 -7.08
N CYS A 201 12.37 -10.22 -6.50
CA CYS A 201 11.09 -10.16 -7.19
C CYS A 201 10.54 -8.72 -7.29
N LYS A 202 10.43 -8.18 -8.51
CA LYS A 202 9.83 -6.86 -8.75
C LYS A 202 8.36 -7.01 -9.10
N PHE A 203 7.49 -7.01 -8.09
CA PHE A 203 6.04 -7.18 -8.27
C PHE A 203 5.41 -6.09 -9.15
N THR A 204 4.64 -6.50 -10.16
CA THR A 204 3.71 -5.62 -10.89
C THR A 204 2.41 -5.44 -10.12
N ASN A 205 1.91 -6.50 -9.49
CA ASN A 205 0.70 -6.49 -8.68
C ASN A 205 0.85 -7.37 -7.43
N LYS A 206 1.46 -6.78 -6.39
CA LYS A 206 1.66 -7.41 -5.08
C LYS A 206 0.33 -7.76 -4.38
N ASN A 207 -0.69 -6.93 -4.56
CA ASN A 207 -1.92 -7.00 -3.76
C ASN A 207 -2.75 -8.24 -4.07
N ASP A 208 -2.82 -8.67 -5.32
CA ASP A 208 -3.59 -9.85 -5.69
C ASP A 208 -2.94 -11.14 -5.17
N LEU A 209 -1.61 -11.22 -5.19
CA LEU A 209 -0.88 -12.30 -4.53
C LEU A 209 -1.12 -12.29 -3.01
N VAL A 210 -1.09 -11.13 -2.36
CA VAL A 210 -1.40 -11.01 -0.92
C VAL A 210 -2.82 -11.49 -0.60
N LYS A 211 -3.83 -11.14 -1.41
CA LYS A 211 -5.21 -11.65 -1.24
C LYS A 211 -5.24 -13.17 -1.33
N LYS A 212 -4.57 -13.75 -2.33
CA LYS A 212 -4.47 -15.21 -2.53
C LYS A 212 -3.80 -15.90 -1.34
N LEU A 213 -2.65 -15.37 -0.89
CA LEU A 213 -1.93 -15.87 0.28
C LEU A 213 -2.81 -15.81 1.53
N ARG A 214 -3.49 -14.69 1.80
CA ARG A 214 -4.40 -14.56 2.95
C ARG A 214 -5.56 -15.54 2.88
N SER A 215 -6.07 -15.86 1.69
CA SER A 215 -7.09 -16.90 1.52
C SER A 215 -6.53 -18.27 1.92
N LYS A 216 -5.36 -18.64 1.38
CA LYS A 216 -4.68 -19.91 1.67
C LYS A 216 -4.30 -20.05 3.15
N ILE A 217 -3.81 -18.98 3.77
CA ILE A 217 -3.49 -18.92 5.20
C ILE A 217 -4.76 -19.11 6.04
N ARG A 218 -5.91 -18.53 5.64
CA ARG A 218 -7.17 -18.74 6.38
C ARG A 218 -7.65 -20.19 6.27
N SER A 219 -7.49 -20.83 5.12
CA SER A 219 -7.84 -22.24 4.93
C SER A 219 -6.93 -23.18 5.73
N ASN A 220 -5.68 -22.82 5.99
CA ASN A 220 -4.76 -23.64 6.78
C ASN A 220 -3.91 -22.80 7.76
N ARG A 221 -4.60 -22.20 8.74
CA ARG A 221 -3.99 -21.28 9.70
C ARG A 221 -2.93 -21.96 10.56
N ASN A 222 -3.20 -23.18 11.02
CA ASN A 222 -2.29 -23.90 11.92
C ASN A 222 -0.96 -24.19 11.23
N LYS A 223 -0.99 -24.72 10.00
CA LYS A 223 0.22 -24.97 9.20
C LYS A 223 1.03 -23.68 8.97
N PHE A 224 0.35 -22.57 8.66
CA PHE A 224 1.05 -21.28 8.50
C PHE A 224 1.73 -20.81 9.79
N MET A 225 1.07 -20.96 10.94
CA MET A 225 1.65 -20.57 12.23
C MET A 225 2.86 -21.43 12.61
N GLU A 226 2.81 -22.73 12.29
CA GLU A 226 3.92 -23.67 12.48
C GLU A 226 5.11 -23.33 11.58
N MET A 227 4.88 -23.14 10.28
CA MET A 227 5.93 -22.81 9.31
C MET A 227 6.62 -21.47 9.64
N THR A 228 5.88 -20.51 10.21
CA THR A 228 6.39 -19.19 10.62
C THR A 228 6.77 -19.09 12.10
N SER A 229 7.00 -20.22 12.78
CA SER A 229 7.41 -20.26 14.19
C SER A 229 8.68 -19.47 14.47
N ASP A 230 9.68 -19.63 13.59
CA ASP A 230 10.98 -18.96 13.63
C ASP A 230 10.99 -17.55 13.01
N ALA A 231 9.91 -17.18 12.30
CA ALA A 231 9.80 -15.95 11.50
C ALA A 231 8.45 -15.25 11.78
N LYS A 232 8.24 -14.85 13.03
CA LYS A 232 6.92 -14.40 13.53
C LYS A 232 6.46 -13.09 12.89
N GLU A 233 7.38 -12.28 12.38
CA GLU A 233 7.09 -11.05 11.64
C GLU A 233 6.34 -11.30 10.33
N LEU A 234 6.56 -12.44 9.67
CA LEU A 234 5.82 -12.78 8.45
C LEU A 234 4.31 -12.92 8.68
N ARG A 235 3.88 -13.17 9.93
CA ARG A 235 2.47 -13.24 10.32
C ARG A 235 1.75 -11.91 10.18
N LEU A 236 2.48 -10.79 10.04
CA LEU A 236 1.92 -9.49 9.73
C LEU A 236 1.14 -9.50 8.40
N ILE A 237 1.43 -10.43 7.47
CA ILE A 237 0.64 -10.58 6.24
C ILE A 237 -0.85 -10.75 6.49
N MET A 238 -1.24 -11.31 7.64
CA MET A 238 -2.64 -11.53 8.00
C MET A 238 -3.38 -10.24 8.36
N THR A 239 -2.67 -9.21 8.80
CA THR A 239 -3.27 -8.01 9.38
C THR A 239 -2.85 -6.74 8.65
N GLN A 240 -1.61 -6.66 8.17
CA GLN A 240 -1.01 -5.44 7.65
C GLN A 240 -0.73 -5.53 6.15
N ASN A 241 -0.48 -4.36 5.53
CA ASN A 241 0.23 -4.29 4.26
C ASN A 241 1.69 -4.68 4.52
N VAL A 242 2.17 -5.65 3.76
CA VAL A 242 3.48 -6.27 3.91
C VAL A 242 4.42 -5.81 2.81
N ARG A 243 5.71 -5.78 3.12
CA ARG A 243 6.77 -5.41 2.18
C ARG A 243 6.92 -6.49 1.13
N ALA A 244 7.46 -6.11 -0.03
CA ALA A 244 7.61 -7.02 -1.16
C ALA A 244 8.40 -8.29 -0.79
N TYR A 245 9.50 -8.17 -0.04
CA TYR A 245 10.26 -9.34 0.41
C TYR A 245 9.47 -10.28 1.31
N GLU A 246 8.60 -9.76 2.18
CA GLU A 246 7.77 -10.59 3.06
C GLU A 246 6.75 -11.38 2.24
N VAL A 247 6.21 -10.77 1.19
CA VAL A 247 5.31 -11.45 0.24
C VAL A 247 6.05 -12.52 -0.54
N GLU A 248 7.28 -12.24 -0.98
CA GLU A 248 8.12 -13.22 -1.67
C GLU A 248 8.42 -14.43 -0.76
N VAL A 249 8.92 -14.20 0.45
CA VAL A 249 9.26 -15.26 1.41
C VAL A 249 8.01 -16.06 1.82
N VAL A 250 6.90 -15.39 2.14
CA VAL A 250 5.64 -16.09 2.47
C VAL A 250 5.13 -16.91 1.29
N SER A 251 5.30 -16.42 0.06
CA SER A 251 4.94 -17.19 -1.13
C SER A 251 5.72 -18.49 -1.22
N TYR A 252 7.05 -18.43 -1.03
CA TYR A 252 7.89 -19.63 -1.01
C TYR A 252 7.50 -20.61 0.10
N MET A 253 7.26 -20.13 1.31
CA MET A 253 6.85 -20.97 2.44
C MET A 253 5.46 -21.60 2.27
N MET A 254 4.63 -21.03 1.39
CA MET A 254 3.25 -21.47 1.13
C MET A 254 3.10 -22.16 -0.23
N ASP A 255 4.20 -22.58 -0.86
CA ASP A 255 4.22 -23.23 -2.18
C ASP A 255 3.43 -22.40 -3.22
N GLN A 256 3.64 -21.09 -3.24
CA GLN A 256 3.10 -20.17 -4.25
C GLN A 256 4.23 -19.53 -5.03
N ASP A 257 4.01 -19.27 -6.32
CA ASP A 257 4.99 -18.63 -7.18
C ASP A 257 4.81 -17.10 -7.17
N PRO A 258 5.71 -16.34 -6.49
CA PRO A 258 5.64 -14.89 -6.52
C PRO A 258 6.00 -14.30 -7.90
N TRP A 259 6.77 -15.04 -8.72
CA TRP A 259 7.25 -14.58 -10.03
C TRP A 259 6.16 -14.52 -11.09
N ALA A 260 5.06 -15.24 -10.89
CA ALA A 260 3.87 -15.08 -11.73
C ALA A 260 3.33 -13.63 -11.72
N TYR A 261 3.61 -12.88 -10.64
CA TYR A 261 3.19 -11.51 -10.38
C TYR A 261 4.34 -10.49 -10.51
N SER A 262 5.50 -10.90 -11.05
CA SER A 262 6.65 -10.02 -11.23
C SER A 262 6.74 -9.43 -12.64
N SER A 263 7.48 -8.33 -12.75
CA SER A 263 7.89 -7.72 -14.01
C SER A 263 9.16 -8.34 -14.58
N ASN A 264 9.99 -8.92 -13.72
CA ASN A 264 11.23 -9.60 -14.05
C ASN A 264 11.08 -11.12 -13.83
N LYS A 265 10.42 -11.83 -14.74
CA LYS A 265 10.13 -13.27 -14.55
C LYS A 265 11.35 -14.14 -14.82
N GLU A 266 12.25 -13.65 -15.67
CA GLU A 266 13.51 -14.24 -16.09
C GLU A 266 14.52 -14.39 -14.94
N ASP A 267 14.43 -13.55 -13.90
CA ASP A 267 15.30 -13.58 -12.73
C ASP A 267 14.89 -14.65 -11.70
N LYS A 268 13.90 -15.49 -12.04
CA LYS A 268 13.34 -16.49 -11.12
C LYS A 268 14.44 -17.46 -10.63
N PRO A 269 14.66 -17.57 -9.31
CA PRO A 269 15.61 -18.50 -8.74
C PRO A 269 15.16 -19.94 -8.93
N SER A 270 16.12 -20.86 -8.97
CA SER A 270 15.85 -22.30 -8.93
C SER A 270 15.27 -22.71 -7.57
N ASP A 271 14.61 -23.87 -7.51
CA ASP A 271 14.00 -24.39 -6.27
C ASP A 271 15.03 -24.57 -5.15
N GLN A 272 16.25 -24.98 -5.48
CA GLN A 272 17.35 -25.06 -4.52
C GLN A 272 17.71 -23.68 -3.97
N LYS A 273 17.77 -22.66 -4.84
CA LYS A 273 18.06 -21.30 -4.42
C LYS A 273 16.92 -20.70 -3.58
N ILE A 274 15.67 -21.07 -3.86
CA ILE A 274 14.52 -20.68 -3.03
C ILE A 274 14.66 -21.21 -1.60
N LYS A 275 15.10 -22.46 -1.41
CA LYS A 275 15.35 -23.03 -0.08
C LYS A 275 16.42 -22.23 0.67
N GLU A 276 17.54 -21.92 0.00
CA GLU A 276 18.60 -21.08 0.59
C GLU A 276 18.09 -19.68 0.97
N ILE A 277 17.24 -19.06 0.15
CA ILE A 277 16.64 -17.74 0.44
C ILE A 277 15.81 -17.80 1.72
N VAL A 278 14.97 -18.83 1.86
CA VAL A 278 14.12 -19.01 3.05
C VAL A 278 14.96 -19.27 4.30
N GLU A 279 16.04 -20.06 4.19
CA GLU A 279 16.97 -20.30 5.31
C GLU A 279 17.72 -19.03 5.73
N ARG A 280 18.31 -18.31 4.76
CA ARG A 280 18.96 -17.01 5.03
C ARG A 280 18.01 -16.02 5.68
N TYR A 281 16.75 -16.00 5.26
CA TYR A 281 15.74 -15.16 5.89
C TYR A 281 15.51 -15.56 7.36
N LYS A 282 15.35 -16.85 7.64
CA LYS A 282 15.18 -17.37 9.01
C LYS A 282 16.37 -17.03 9.91
N ASP A 283 17.58 -17.05 9.37
CA ASP A 283 18.78 -16.67 10.13
C ASP A 283 18.85 -15.16 10.35
N ALA A 284 18.52 -14.36 9.34
CA ALA A 284 18.48 -12.91 9.44
C ALA A 284 17.52 -12.41 10.54
N VAL A 285 16.36 -13.06 10.68
CA VAL A 285 15.36 -12.67 11.69
C VAL A 285 15.70 -13.16 13.10
N LYS A 286 16.66 -14.08 13.24
CA LYS A 286 17.23 -14.51 14.54
C LYS A 286 18.36 -13.59 15.01
N ASN A 287 18.80 -12.63 14.19
CA ASN A 287 19.85 -11.68 14.58
C ASN A 287 19.43 -10.90 15.84
N PRO A 288 20.22 -10.92 16.94
CA PRO A 288 19.84 -10.29 18.21
C PRO A 288 19.48 -8.81 18.10
N LEU A 289 20.20 -8.06 17.26
CA LEU A 289 19.96 -6.63 17.05
C LEU A 289 18.61 -6.39 16.35
N TYR A 290 18.30 -7.21 15.34
CA TYR A 290 17.02 -7.14 14.64
C TYR A 290 15.87 -7.49 15.60
N VAL A 291 16.01 -8.55 16.39
CA VAL A 291 14.99 -9.00 17.35
C VAL A 291 14.67 -7.89 18.36
N GLU A 292 15.70 -7.24 18.91
CA GLU A 292 15.51 -6.12 19.84
C GLU A 292 14.74 -4.96 19.20
N LEU A 293 15.16 -4.51 18.02
CA LEU A 293 14.51 -3.43 17.28
C LEU A 293 13.06 -3.77 16.92
N TYR A 294 12.82 -4.99 16.46
CA TYR A 294 11.50 -5.45 16.08
C TYR A 294 10.55 -5.49 17.29
N ASN A 295 11.04 -5.94 18.45
CA ASN A 295 10.25 -5.94 19.68
C ASN A 295 9.92 -4.52 20.16
N LYS A 296 10.89 -3.59 20.12
CA LYS A 296 10.66 -2.17 20.41
C LYS A 296 9.61 -1.56 19.49
N TRP A 297 9.73 -1.78 18.17
CA TRP A 297 8.75 -1.31 17.19
C TRP A 297 7.36 -1.90 17.43
N ARG A 298 7.26 -3.20 17.73
CA ARG A 298 5.98 -3.87 18.00
C ARG A 298 5.30 -3.30 19.25
N ALA A 299 6.06 -3.02 20.31
CA ALA A 299 5.52 -2.45 21.55
C ALA A 299 4.89 -1.07 21.31
N GLN A 300 5.57 -0.20 20.57
CA GLN A 300 5.05 1.12 20.20
C GLN A 300 3.85 1.02 19.24
N SER A 301 3.87 0.06 18.32
CA SER A 301 2.76 -0.17 17.38
C SER A 301 1.50 -0.72 18.07
N LYS A 302 1.58 -1.20 19.32
CA LYS A 302 0.42 -1.64 20.11
C LYS A 302 -0.17 -0.54 21.01
N SER A 303 0.62 0.45 21.43
CA SER A 303 0.20 1.59 22.26
C SER A 303 -0.44 2.71 21.46
#